data_AF-A0A7S0LWG2-F1
#
_entry.id   AF-A0A7S0LWG2-F1
#
_cell.length_a   1.000
_cell.length_b   1.000
_cell.length_c   1.000
_cell.angle_alpha   90.00
_cell.angle_beta   90.00
_cell.angle_gamma   90.00
#
_symmetry.space_group_name_H-M   'P 1'
#
loop_
_entity.id
_entity.type
_entity.pdbx_description
1 polymer ?
#
loop_
_entity_poly.entity_id
_entity_poly.type
_entity_poly.pdbx_seq_one_letter_code
_entity_poly.pdbx_strand_id
1 'polypeptide(L)'
;PPLFPRRATARALGRPIDQVFREFYDGPLGSASIGQCHRAVLRDGRQVAVKVMRPGAARVFHGDVSTLETFCRLAQPQIVPIFGEVRRQFAFEFNYTLEADNM
;
A
#
# COMPACT_ATOMS: atom_id res chain seq x y z
N PRO A 1 -9.10 -7.63 -5.85
CA PRO A 1 -9.24 -7.00 -7.18
C PRO A 1 -7.87 -6.96 -7.89
N PRO A 2 -7.82 -7.06 -9.23
CA PRO A 2 -6.58 -6.88 -9.97
C PRO A 2 -6.01 -5.48 -9.74
N LEU A 3 -4.69 -5.37 -9.62
CA LEU A 3 -3.99 -4.08 -9.55
C LEU A 3 -3.72 -3.57 -10.97
N PHE A 4 -4.12 -2.34 -11.25
CA PHE A 4 -3.80 -1.63 -12.49
C PHE A 4 -2.81 -0.51 -12.18
N PRO A 5 -1.49 -0.78 -12.19
CA PRO A 5 -0.49 0.10 -11.58
C PRO A 5 -0.41 1.46 -12.25
N ARG A 6 -0.38 1.54 -13.59
CA ARG A 6 -0.42 2.84 -14.29
C ARG A 6 -1.63 3.69 -13.91
N ARG A 7 -2.82 3.08 -13.90
CA ARG A 7 -4.07 3.80 -13.63
C ARG A 7 -4.11 4.27 -12.17
N ALA A 8 -3.66 3.44 -11.24
CA ALA A 8 -3.58 3.78 -9.83
C ALA A 8 -2.58 4.94 -9.60
N THR A 9 -1.39 4.86 -10.21
CA THR A 9 -0.37 5.92 -10.13
C THR A 9 -0.83 7.21 -10.78
N ALA A 10 -1.41 7.18 -11.99
CA ALA A 10 -1.95 8.36 -12.66
C ALA A 10 -2.99 9.08 -11.78
N ARG A 11 -3.89 8.29 -11.17
CA ARG A 11 -4.92 8.81 -10.28
C ARG A 11 -4.31 9.45 -9.03
N ALA A 12 -3.32 8.81 -8.42
CA ALA A 12 -2.66 9.34 -7.23
C ALA A 12 -1.88 10.64 -7.52
N LEU A 13 -1.26 10.75 -8.70
CA LEU A 13 -0.52 11.93 -9.12
C LEU A 13 -1.41 13.05 -9.71
N GLY A 14 -2.69 12.76 -9.97
CA GLY A 14 -3.60 13.71 -10.63
C GLY A 14 -3.21 14.07 -12.06
N ARG A 15 -2.35 13.27 -12.71
CA ARG A 15 -1.78 13.55 -14.04
C ARG A 15 -1.67 12.28 -14.88
N PRO A 16 -1.73 12.38 -16.21
CA PRO A 16 -1.43 11.26 -17.10
C PRO A 16 -0.03 10.70 -16.84
N ILE A 17 0.12 9.36 -16.86
CA ILE A 17 1.39 8.68 -16.55
C ILE A 17 2.52 9.14 -17.47
N ASP A 18 2.21 9.32 -18.75
CA ASP A 18 3.14 9.75 -19.77
C ASP A 18 3.67 11.17 -19.52
N GLN A 19 2.95 12.03 -18.79
CA GLN A 19 3.48 13.35 -18.42
C GLN A 19 4.57 13.29 -17.34
N VAL A 20 4.64 12.22 -16.56
CA VAL A 20 5.57 12.08 -15.42
C VAL A 20 6.71 11.12 -15.77
N PHE A 21 6.39 10.02 -16.42
CA PHE A 21 7.33 8.94 -16.73
C PHE A 21 7.57 8.87 -18.24
N ARG A 22 8.83 8.70 -18.62
CA ARG A 22 9.21 8.31 -19.99
C ARG A 22 8.80 6.87 -20.26
N GLU A 23 9.04 5.98 -19.29
CA GLU A 23 8.69 4.58 -19.35
C GLU A 23 8.07 4.16 -18.02
N PHE A 24 7.07 3.29 -18.07
CA PHE A 24 6.49 2.65 -16.89
C PHE A 24 6.28 1.18 -17.25
N TYR A 25 6.68 0.24 -16.40
CA TYR A 25 6.55 -1.20 -16.66
C TYR A 25 5.41 -1.77 -15.81
N ASP A 26 4.41 -2.36 -16.46
CA ASP A 26 3.21 -2.86 -15.77
C ASP A 26 3.46 -4.15 -14.98
N GLY A 27 4.51 -4.91 -15.32
CA GLY A 27 4.91 -6.07 -14.54
C GLY A 27 5.48 -5.67 -13.18
N PRO A 28 5.10 -6.35 -12.08
CA PRO A 28 5.67 -6.07 -10.77
C PRO A 28 7.14 -6.51 -10.73
N LEU A 29 7.99 -5.69 -10.12
CA LEU A 29 9.33 -6.08 -9.70
C LEU A 29 9.29 -7.01 -8.47
N GLY A 30 8.24 -6.88 -7.65
CA GLY A 30 8.05 -7.67 -6.43
C GLY A 30 6.90 -7.16 -5.56
N SER A 31 6.64 -7.89 -4.47
CA SER A 31 5.70 -7.47 -3.42
C SER A 31 6.37 -6.44 -2.51
N ALA A 32 5.60 -5.47 -2.02
CA ALA A 32 6.07 -4.47 -1.07
C ALA A 32 5.00 -4.25 -0.01
N SER A 33 5.11 -4.92 1.15
CA SER A 33 4.09 -5.00 2.20
C SER A 33 2.66 -5.10 1.63
N ILE A 34 1.86 -4.03 1.75
CA ILE A 34 0.47 -3.90 1.28
C ILE A 34 0.31 -3.57 -0.22
N GLY A 35 1.40 -3.58 -0.98
CA GLY A 35 1.50 -3.11 -2.36
C GLY A 35 2.40 -3.96 -3.25
N GLN A 36 2.70 -3.42 -4.43
CA GLN A 36 3.67 -3.96 -5.40
C GLN A 36 4.59 -2.84 -5.85
N CYS A 37 5.86 -3.16 -6.14
CA CYS A 37 6.79 -2.22 -6.75
C CYS A 37 6.87 -2.45 -8.25
N HIS A 38 6.94 -1.37 -9.02
CA HIS A 38 7.04 -1.37 -10.46
C HIS A 38 8.25 -0.57 -10.93
N ARG A 39 8.88 -1.00 -12.01
CA ARG A 39 9.98 -0.25 -12.63
C ARG A 39 9.42 0.90 -13.45
N ALA A 40 10.02 2.09 -13.33
CA ALA A 40 9.72 3.20 -14.22
C ALA A 40 10.98 4.04 -14.48
N VAL A 41 10.90 4.89 -15.51
CA VAL A 41 11.92 5.86 -15.86
C VAL A 41 11.27 7.23 -15.93
N LEU A 42 11.78 8.19 -15.16
CA LEU A 42 11.32 9.57 -15.20
C LEU A 42 11.70 10.24 -16.52
N ARG A 43 11.05 11.37 -16.83
CA ARG A 43 11.34 12.13 -18.06
C ARG A 43 12.77 12.68 -18.12
N ASP A 44 13.40 12.92 -16.97
CA ASP A 44 14.81 13.31 -16.87
C ASP A 44 15.79 12.12 -17.01
N GLY A 45 15.28 10.90 -17.21
CA GLY A 45 16.05 9.69 -17.41
C GLY A 45 16.41 8.92 -16.14
N ARG A 46 16.09 9.42 -14.94
CA ARG A 46 16.31 8.67 -13.69
C ARG A 46 15.43 7.43 -13.63
N GLN A 47 16.03 6.30 -13.27
CA GLN A 47 15.29 5.06 -12.99
C GLN A 47 14.73 5.10 -11.57
N VAL A 48 13.47 4.72 -11.42
CA VAL A 48 12.76 4.75 -10.14
C VAL A 48 11.94 3.48 -9.93
N ALA A 49 11.78 3.09 -8.66
CA ALA A 49 10.79 2.12 -8.25
C ALA A 49 9.50 2.86 -7.84
N VAL A 50 8.36 2.42 -8.38
CA VAL A 50 7.05 2.98 -8.04
C VAL A 50 6.29 1.96 -7.20
N LYS A 51 6.15 2.24 -5.90
CA LYS A 51 5.36 1.43 -4.96
C LYS A 51 3.88 1.80 -5.11
N VAL A 52 3.06 0.82 -5.50
CA VAL A 52 1.62 1.00 -5.71
C VAL A 52 0.85 0.13 -4.71
N MET A 53 -0.02 0.75 -3.93
CA MET A 53 -0.85 0.06 -2.94
C MET A 53 -1.91 -0.83 -3.61
N ARG A 54 -2.15 -2.03 -3.07
CA ARG A 54 -3.20 -2.92 -3.57
C ARG A 54 -4.59 -2.31 -3.34
N PRO A 55 -5.52 -2.38 -4.31
CA PRO A 55 -6.86 -1.83 -4.14
C PRO A 55 -7.59 -2.53 -2.99
N GLY A 56 -8.01 -1.74 -2.00
CA GLY A 56 -8.75 -2.24 -0.84
C GLY A 56 -7.88 -2.87 0.27
N ALA A 57 -6.55 -2.70 0.24
CA ALA A 57 -5.65 -3.23 1.27
C ALA A 57 -6.08 -2.82 2.69
N ALA A 58 -6.40 -1.55 2.92
CA ALA A 58 -6.89 -1.06 4.21
C ALA A 58 -8.16 -1.77 4.67
N ARG A 59 -9.13 -1.95 3.76
CA ARG A 59 -10.39 -2.63 4.07
C ARG A 59 -10.18 -4.09 4.45
N VAL A 60 -9.33 -4.80 3.70
CA VAL A 60 -9.00 -6.21 3.99
C VAL A 60 -8.34 -6.31 5.36
N PHE A 61 -7.32 -5.49 5.61
CA PHE A 61 -6.62 -5.44 6.90
C PHE A 61 -7.57 -5.17 8.09
N HIS A 62 -8.45 -4.17 7.98
CA HIS A 62 -9.43 -3.88 9.03
C HIS A 62 -10.39 -5.05 9.28
N GLY A 63 -10.79 -5.77 8.22
CA GLY A 63 -11.61 -6.97 8.32
C GLY A 63 -10.88 -8.10 9.06
N ASP A 64 -9.64 -8.37 8.68
CA ASP A 64 -8.81 -9.42 9.30
C ASP A 64 -8.59 -9.14 10.79
N VAL A 65 -8.21 -7.91 11.14
CA VAL A 65 -8.01 -7.48 12.53
C VAL A 65 -9.30 -7.60 13.35
N SER A 66 -10.44 -7.21 12.79
CA SER A 66 -11.74 -7.31 13.48
C SER A 66 -12.18 -8.76 13.69
N THR A 67 -11.86 -9.63 12.74
CA THR A 67 -12.12 -11.07 12.82
C THR A 67 -11.27 -11.70 13.92
N LEU A 68 -9.97 -11.40 13.94
CA LEU A 68 -9.04 -11.86 14.98
C LEU A 68 -9.44 -11.35 16.37
N GLU A 69 -9.82 -10.08 16.50
CA GLU A 69 -10.27 -9.53 17.78
C GLU A 69 -11.53 -10.25 18.28
N THR A 70 -12.50 -10.51 17.40
CA THR A 70 -13.73 -11.25 17.75
C THR A 70 -13.41 -12.66 18.25
N PHE A 71 -12.51 -13.36 17.57
CA PHE A 71 -12.05 -14.67 17.99
C PHE A 71 -11.33 -14.63 19.35
N CYS A 72 -10.40 -13.69 19.54
CA CYS A 72 -9.66 -13.53 20.79
C CYS A 72 -10.58 -13.16 21.97
N ARG A 73 -11.68 -12.42 21.76
CA ARG A 73 -12.66 -12.16 22.82
C ARG A 73 -13.26 -13.44 23.41
N LEU A 74 -13.32 -14.53 22.64
CA LEU A 74 -13.83 -15.82 23.10
C LEU A 74 -12.70 -16.73 23.63
N ALA A 75 -11.60 -16.83 22.90
CA ALA A 75 -10.53 -17.79 23.19
C ALA A 75 -9.43 -17.24 24.11
N GLN A 76 -9.11 -15.95 24.01
CA GLN A 76 -7.99 -15.32 24.72
C GLN A 76 -8.21 -13.82 25.01
N PRO A 77 -9.13 -13.47 25.94
CA PRO A 77 -9.57 -12.09 26.16
C PRO A 77 -8.45 -11.13 26.57
N GLN A 78 -7.40 -11.63 27.23
CA GLN A 78 -6.26 -10.82 27.67
C GLN A 78 -5.44 -10.22 26.53
N ILE A 79 -5.54 -10.75 25.30
CA ILE A 79 -4.88 -10.18 24.12
C ILE A 79 -5.67 -8.99 23.55
N VAL A 80 -6.99 -8.90 23.78
CA VAL A 80 -7.87 -7.90 23.15
C VAL A 80 -7.33 -6.46 23.21
N PRO A 81 -6.74 -5.98 24.34
CA PRO A 81 -6.19 -4.63 24.41
C PRO A 81 -5.11 -4.31 23.36
N ILE A 82 -4.36 -5.30 22.86
CA ILE A 82 -3.28 -5.07 21.88
C ILE A 82 -3.81 -4.65 20.51
N PHE A 83 -5.05 -5.03 20.16
CA PHE A 83 -5.59 -4.74 18.83
C PHE A 83 -5.80 -3.24 18.58
N GLY A 84 -5.88 -2.43 19.64
CA GLY A 84 -5.84 -0.97 19.51
C GLY A 84 -4.50 -0.49 18.95
N GLU A 85 -3.40 -1.05 19.44
CA GLU A 85 -2.04 -0.73 18.95
C GLU A 85 -1.79 -1.30 17.56
N VAL A 86 -2.21 -2.54 17.29
CA VAL A 86 -2.09 -3.15 15.96
C VAL A 86 -2.75 -2.27 14.89
N ARG A 87 -3.95 -1.74 15.16
CA ARG A 87 -4.64 -0.82 14.24
C ARG A 87 -3.87 0.49 14.05
N ARG A 88 -3.29 1.06 15.11
CA ARG A 88 -2.51 2.29 15.02
C ARG A 88 -1.25 2.12 14.19
N GLN A 89 -0.47 1.07 14.44
CA GLN A 89 0.77 0.83 13.70
C GLN A 89 0.52 0.62 12.21
N PHE A 90 -0.48 -0.18 11.86
CA PHE A 90 -0.81 -0.43 10.46
C PHE A 90 -1.47 0.77 9.75
N ALA A 91 -2.07 1.70 10.48
CA ALA A 91 -2.59 2.93 9.88
C ALA A 91 -1.47 3.72 9.16
N PHE A 92 -0.23 3.65 9.67
CA PHE A 92 0.92 4.28 9.05
C PHE A 92 1.31 3.61 7.72
N GLU A 93 1.13 2.30 7.59
CA GLU A 93 1.41 1.60 6.33
C GLU A 93 0.51 2.06 5.17
N PHE A 94 -0.69 2.59 5.47
CA PHE A 94 -1.61 3.10 4.46
C PHE A 94 -1.33 4.56 4.05
N ASN A 95 -0.32 5.22 4.62
CA ASN A 95 0.07 6.58 4.26
C ASN A 95 1.50 6.63 3.70
N TYR A 96 1.63 6.47 2.38
CA TYR A 96 2.93 6.51 1.71
C TYR A 96 3.58 7.89 1.67
N THR A 97 2.82 8.98 1.87
CA THR A 97 3.43 10.32 1.98
C THR A 97 4.25 10.41 3.26
N LEU A 98 3.69 9.91 4.38
CA LEU A 98 4.43 9.84 5.64
C LEU A 98 5.65 8.91 5.54
N GLU A 99 5.54 7.79 4.83
CA GLU A 99 6.69 6.90 4.58
C GLU A 99 7.79 7.65 3.79
N ALA A 100 7.41 8.45 2.78
CA ALA A 100 8.35 9.21 1.97
C ALA A 100 9.03 10.36 2.74
N ASP A 101 8.31 11.03 3.66
CA ASP A 101 8.86 12.12 4.47
C ASP A 101 9.92 11.66 5.49
N ASN A 102 9.97 10.35 5.79
CA ASN A 102 10.89 9.74 6.74
C ASN A 102 12.10 9.05 6.08
N MET A 103 12.28 9.19 4.75
CA MET A 103 13.42 8.66 3.98
C MET A 103 14.46 9.75 3.70
#